data_AF-A0A1H9YBR0-F1
#
_entry.id   AF-A0A1H9YBR0-F1
#
_cell.length_a   1.000
_cell.length_b   1.000
_cell.length_c   1.000
_cell.angle_alpha   90.00
_cell.angle_beta   90.00
_cell.angle_gamma   90.00
#
_symmetry.space_group_name_H-M   'P 1'
#
loop_
_entity.id
_entity.type
_entity.pdbx_description
1 polymer ?
#
loop_
_entity_poly.entity_id
_entity_poly.type
_entity_poly.pdbx_seq_one_letter_code
_entity_poly.pdbx_strand_id
1 'polypeptide(L)'
;MFNIKKLAMGMMIGTMILATSISAYGLEYKIQRGDTLFLIGQRFGVTVQQLREANNISGDLIYAGDTITIPNQNNSQTYTVVRGDSLFFIAQRFNTTIQSLKTINNLTSDIIYPGQVLKITENTRTTTTTANRSTANRVFNVTDREMELLARAVYSEARGEPFEGQVAVAAVILNRVRHPEFPNTIEGVIFEPWAFTAVHDGQFWLTPNATAYKAVEEALRGVDPSNGAIFYYNPVTATNQWIRTRTIITRIGRHVFAI
;
A
#
# COMPACT_ATOMS: atom_id res chain seq x y z
N MET A 1 17.52 53.33 54.82
CA MET A 1 17.40 52.51 53.60
C MET A 1 16.07 51.75 53.70
N PHE A 2 15.14 52.07 52.79
CA PHE A 2 13.79 51.54 52.55
C PHE A 2 12.75 51.35 53.70
N ASN A 3 11.79 52.27 53.66
CA ASN A 3 10.42 52.33 54.19
C ASN A 3 9.50 51.67 53.09
N ILE A 4 8.27 51.13 53.26
CA ILE A 4 6.98 51.80 53.48
C ILE A 4 5.85 50.72 53.58
N LYS A 5 4.97 50.93 54.57
CA LYS A 5 3.52 50.67 54.80
C LYS A 5 2.62 49.81 53.85
N LYS A 6 1.71 49.09 54.55
CA LYS A 6 0.44 48.38 54.21
C LYS A 6 -0.43 48.95 53.06
N LEU A 7 -1.04 48.06 52.24
CA LEU A 7 -2.45 48.11 51.80
C LEU A 7 -2.95 46.75 51.24
N ALA A 8 -4.27 46.61 51.20
CA ALA A 8 -5.11 45.43 51.06
C ALA A 8 -5.20 44.74 49.67
N MET A 9 -5.72 43.51 49.72
CA MET A 9 -6.71 42.90 48.81
C MET A 9 -6.51 43.07 47.29
N GLY A 10 -6.09 41.98 46.64
CA GLY A 10 -6.24 41.80 45.21
C GLY A 10 -6.39 40.32 44.89
N MET A 11 -7.60 39.89 44.55
CA MET A 11 -7.85 38.68 43.78
C MET A 11 -6.91 38.67 42.57
N MET A 12 -5.89 37.79 42.56
CA MET A 12 -5.45 37.24 41.28
C MET A 12 -6.19 35.91 41.15
N ILE A 13 -7.25 35.96 40.35
CA ILE A 13 -7.65 34.82 39.54
C ILE A 13 -6.42 34.50 38.72
N GLY A 14 -5.57 33.62 39.24
CA GLY A 14 -4.63 32.90 38.40
C GLY A 14 -5.49 32.10 37.48
N THR A 15 -5.82 32.68 36.32
CA THR A 15 -6.23 31.92 35.15
C THR A 15 -5.10 30.93 34.94
N MET A 16 -5.26 29.74 35.52
CA MET A 16 -4.65 28.55 35.00
C MET A 16 -5.26 28.43 33.61
N ILE A 17 -4.64 29.12 32.65
CA ILE A 17 -4.66 28.70 31.28
C ILE A 17 -3.94 27.36 31.38
N LEU A 18 -4.71 26.31 31.72
CA LEU A 18 -4.50 25.03 31.08
C LEU A 18 -4.60 25.39 29.61
N ALA A 19 -3.46 25.75 29.03
CA ALA A 19 -3.21 25.45 27.65
C ALA A 19 -3.31 23.93 27.65
N THR A 20 -4.54 23.44 27.51
CA THR A 20 -4.76 22.12 26.97
C THR A 20 -4.05 22.22 25.64
N SER A 21 -2.82 21.72 25.58
CA SER A 21 -2.18 21.41 24.33
C SER A 21 -3.20 20.54 23.63
N ILE A 22 -3.96 21.12 22.70
CA ILE A 22 -4.75 20.34 21.77
C ILE A 22 -3.68 19.70 20.92
N SER A 23 -3.15 18.58 21.39
CA SER A 23 -2.35 17.74 20.53
C SER A 23 -3.31 17.26 19.46
N ALA A 24 -3.14 17.79 18.27
CA ALA A 24 -3.72 17.26 17.06
C ALA A 24 -3.00 15.94 16.81
N TYR A 25 -3.37 14.89 17.56
CA TYR A 25 -2.59 13.67 17.68
C TYR A 25 -2.54 12.95 16.33
N GLY A 26 -1.32 12.84 15.81
CA GLY A 26 -0.96 11.88 14.79
C GLY A 26 -1.16 10.44 15.29
N LEU A 27 -1.15 9.47 14.36
CA LEU A 27 -1.21 8.05 14.72
C LEU A 27 0.14 7.63 15.31
N GLU A 28 0.16 6.98 16.47
CA GLU A 28 1.40 6.43 17.03
C GLU A 28 1.74 5.08 16.39
N TYR A 29 2.98 4.91 15.96
CA TYR A 29 3.50 3.69 15.36
C TYR A 29 4.75 3.20 16.09
N LYS A 30 4.75 1.93 16.50
CA LYS A 30 5.93 1.30 17.09
C LYS A 30 6.84 0.77 15.98
N ILE A 31 8.03 1.33 15.89
CA ILE A 31 9.05 1.01 14.89
C ILE A 31 9.44 -0.47 15.02
N GLN A 32 9.39 -1.19 13.91
CA GLN A 32 9.75 -2.59 13.81
C GLN A 32 11.20 -2.75 13.32
N ARG A 33 11.78 -3.92 13.56
CA ARG A 33 13.12 -4.24 13.05
C ARG A 33 13.12 -4.19 11.51
N GLY A 34 13.98 -3.34 10.93
CA GLY A 34 14.09 -3.16 9.48
C GLY A 34 13.32 -1.95 8.93
N ASP A 35 12.58 -1.21 9.77
CA ASP A 35 11.96 0.04 9.36
C ASP A 35 13.00 1.14 9.09
N THR A 36 12.66 2.02 8.13
CA THR A 36 13.33 3.29 7.89
C THR A 36 12.29 4.41 7.85
N LEU A 37 12.67 5.68 8.06
CA LEU A 37 11.73 6.80 7.89
C LEU A 37 11.08 6.81 6.50
N PHE A 38 11.82 6.37 5.48
CA PHE A 38 11.31 6.24 4.13
C PHE A 38 10.20 5.17 4.03
N LEU A 39 10.45 3.96 4.54
CA LEU A 39 9.47 2.86 4.50
C LEU A 39 8.24 3.15 5.38
N ILE A 40 8.43 3.81 6.52
CA ILE A 40 7.35 4.28 7.39
C ILE A 40 6.55 5.37 6.66
N GLY A 41 7.22 6.35 6.05
CA GLY A 41 6.56 7.40 5.29
C GLY A 41 5.74 6.85 4.13
N GLN A 42 6.31 5.90 3.40
CA GLN A 42 5.62 5.16 2.33
C GLN A 42 4.40 4.40 2.86
N ARG A 43 4.53 3.73 4.01
CA ARG A 43 3.44 2.97 4.64
C ARG A 43 2.28 3.85 5.06
N PHE A 44 2.57 5.04 5.57
CA PHE A 44 1.57 5.94 6.15
C PHE A 44 1.20 7.13 5.27
N GLY A 45 1.75 7.22 4.05
CA GLY A 45 1.45 8.29 3.10
C GLY A 45 1.96 9.67 3.54
N VAL A 46 3.06 9.73 4.29
CA VAL A 46 3.69 10.97 4.76
C VAL A 46 5.14 11.02 4.29
N THR A 47 5.68 12.22 4.07
CA THR A 47 7.07 12.36 3.65
C THR A 47 8.03 12.11 4.82
N VAL A 48 9.28 11.73 4.51
CA VAL A 48 10.36 11.65 5.50
C VAL A 48 10.50 12.96 6.26
N GLN A 49 10.37 14.10 5.56
CA GLN A 49 10.42 15.41 6.18
C GLN A 49 9.28 15.64 7.17
N GLN A 50 8.04 15.28 6.81
CA GLN A 50 6.89 15.38 7.71
C GLN A 50 7.05 14.49 8.95
N LEU A 51 7.58 13.27 8.77
CA LEU A 51 7.90 12.39 9.90
C LEU A 51 8.97 12.99 10.80
N ARG A 52 10.01 13.60 10.21
CA ARG A 52 11.07 14.25 10.99
C ARG A 52 10.54 15.44 11.77
N GLU A 53 9.76 16.30 11.15
CA GLU A 53 9.15 17.47 11.77
C GLU A 53 8.19 17.07 12.89
N ALA A 54 7.35 16.06 12.67
CA ALA A 54 6.40 15.58 13.68
C ALA A 54 7.06 14.93 14.91
N ASN A 55 8.31 14.49 14.78
CA ASN A 55 9.02 13.72 15.81
C ASN A 55 10.33 14.37 16.27
N ASN A 56 10.61 15.59 15.82
CA ASN A 56 11.86 16.30 16.09
C ASN A 56 13.12 15.47 15.76
N ILE A 57 13.07 14.66 14.69
CA ILE A 57 14.18 13.78 14.29
C ILE A 57 15.14 14.54 13.36
N SER A 58 16.38 14.65 13.80
CA SER A 58 17.48 15.23 13.03
C SER A 58 18.23 14.12 12.27
N GLY A 59 17.78 13.80 11.05
CA GLY A 59 18.37 12.78 10.19
C GLY A 59 17.41 11.62 9.89
N ASP A 60 17.95 10.48 9.45
CA ASP A 60 17.16 9.31 9.03
C ASP A 60 17.24 8.12 9.99
N LEU A 61 18.03 8.24 11.06
CA LEU A 61 18.24 7.17 12.03
C LEU A 61 17.04 7.04 12.97
N ILE A 62 16.51 5.83 13.05
CA ILE A 62 15.43 5.42 13.96
C ILE A 62 15.77 4.05 14.56
N TYR A 63 15.22 3.74 15.74
CA TYR A 63 15.48 2.48 16.44
C TYR A 63 14.22 1.62 16.56
N ALA A 64 14.38 0.33 16.31
CA ALA A 64 13.31 -0.63 16.52
C ALA A 64 12.89 -0.68 18.00
N GLY A 65 11.59 -0.69 18.24
CA GLY A 65 11.00 -0.63 19.57
C GLY A 65 10.53 0.77 19.98
N ASP A 66 11.08 1.83 19.37
CA ASP A 66 10.66 3.20 19.62
C ASP A 66 9.29 3.48 19.01
N THR A 67 8.58 4.45 19.58
CA THR A 67 7.31 4.94 19.04
C THR A 67 7.55 6.24 18.29
N ILE A 68 7.01 6.34 17.08
CA ILE A 68 7.02 7.52 16.23
C ILE A 68 5.58 8.00 15.96
N THR A 69 5.38 9.32 16.00
CA THR A 69 4.13 9.99 15.66
C THR A 69 4.02 10.16 14.16
N ILE A 70 3.02 9.52 13.56
CA ILE A 70 2.67 9.70 12.15
C ILE A 70 1.75 10.92 12.05
N PRO A 71 2.18 12.06 11.47
CA PRO A 71 1.37 13.27 11.43
C PRO A 71 0.08 13.05 10.62
N ASN A 72 -1.06 13.38 11.22
CA ASN A 72 -2.37 13.27 10.57
C ASN A 72 -2.56 14.45 9.60
N GLN A 73 -2.70 14.17 8.30
CA GLN A 73 -2.81 15.19 7.26
C GLN A 73 -4.28 15.61 7.07
N ASN A 74 -4.79 16.49 7.93
CA ASN A 74 -6.08 17.17 7.74
C ASN A 74 -6.01 18.35 6.75
N ASN A 75 -4.93 18.49 5.99
CA ASN A 75 -4.75 19.60 5.06
C ASN A 75 -4.74 19.09 3.62
N SER A 76 -5.57 19.73 2.77
CA SER A 76 -5.63 19.56 1.33
C SER A 76 -4.23 19.58 0.72
N GLN A 77 -3.68 18.40 0.44
CA GLN A 77 -2.31 18.25 -0.04
C GLN A 77 -2.29 18.42 -1.57
N THR A 78 -1.35 19.20 -2.10
CA THR A 78 -1.13 19.31 -3.54
C THR A 78 0.28 18.82 -3.92
N TYR A 79 0.45 18.42 -5.18
CA TYR A 79 1.70 17.91 -5.72
C TYR A 79 1.92 18.44 -7.14
N THR A 80 3.09 19.02 -7.39
CA THR A 80 3.51 19.44 -8.73
C THR A 80 4.18 18.27 -9.44
N VAL A 81 3.58 17.82 -10.54
CA VAL A 81 4.08 16.77 -11.41
C VAL A 81 5.46 17.16 -11.93
N VAL A 82 6.44 16.28 -11.79
CA VAL A 82 7.78 16.44 -12.35
C VAL A 82 8.00 15.50 -13.52
N ARG A 83 9.07 15.73 -14.28
CA ARG A 83 9.43 14.87 -15.42
C ARG A 83 9.66 13.44 -14.93
N GLY A 84 8.91 12.49 -15.51
CA GLY A 84 8.98 11.06 -15.17
C GLY A 84 7.88 10.58 -14.23
N ASP A 85 7.03 11.48 -13.73
CA ASP A 85 5.88 11.09 -12.92
C ASP A 85 4.77 10.41 -13.73
N SER A 86 4.00 9.59 -13.03
CA SER A 86 2.72 9.03 -13.46
C SER A 86 1.70 9.16 -12.34
N LEU A 87 0.40 9.15 -12.66
CA LEU A 87 -0.64 9.11 -11.63
C LEU A 87 -0.48 7.93 -10.68
N PHE A 88 0.10 6.83 -11.17
CA PHE A 88 0.42 5.66 -10.37
C PHE A 88 1.48 5.96 -9.30
N PHE A 89 2.65 6.51 -9.67
CA PHE A 89 3.72 6.81 -8.70
C PHE A 89 3.30 7.88 -7.69
N ILE A 90 2.43 8.80 -8.12
CA ILE A 90 1.84 9.82 -7.26
C ILE A 90 0.83 9.17 -6.31
N ALA A 91 -0.08 8.34 -6.81
CA ALA A 91 -1.06 7.62 -5.99
C ALA A 91 -0.37 6.74 -4.94
N GLN A 92 0.67 6.00 -5.35
CA GLN A 92 1.48 5.18 -4.47
C GLN A 92 2.21 6.02 -3.42
N ARG A 93 2.84 7.13 -3.82
CA ARG A 93 3.57 8.03 -2.91
C ARG A 93 2.67 8.59 -1.81
N PHE A 94 1.43 8.88 -2.16
CA PHE A 94 0.48 9.53 -1.26
C PHE A 94 -0.59 8.58 -0.72
N ASN A 95 -0.40 7.27 -0.87
CA ASN A 95 -1.32 6.23 -0.40
C ASN A 95 -2.80 6.51 -0.76
N THR A 96 -3.02 6.96 -2.00
CA THR A 96 -4.34 7.20 -2.59
C THR A 96 -4.52 6.31 -3.82
N THR A 97 -5.66 6.40 -4.51
CA THR A 97 -5.91 5.66 -5.75
C THR A 97 -5.79 6.57 -6.96
N ILE A 98 -5.43 5.99 -8.12
CA ILE A 98 -5.47 6.70 -9.39
C ILE A 98 -6.88 7.28 -9.61
N GLN A 99 -7.92 6.50 -9.31
CA GLN A 99 -9.31 6.94 -9.44
C GLN A 99 -9.62 8.14 -8.53
N SER A 100 -9.18 8.13 -7.27
CA SER A 100 -9.35 9.25 -6.35
C SER A 100 -8.61 10.50 -6.85
N LEU A 101 -7.35 10.36 -7.29
CA LEU A 101 -6.61 11.45 -7.91
C LEU A 101 -7.32 11.99 -9.14
N LYS A 102 -7.85 11.13 -10.01
CA LYS A 102 -8.57 11.55 -11.21
C LYS A 102 -9.86 12.28 -10.86
N THR A 103 -10.65 11.74 -9.93
CA THR A 103 -11.91 12.34 -9.49
C THR A 103 -11.67 13.72 -8.87
N ILE A 104 -10.74 13.85 -7.93
CA ILE A 104 -10.46 15.12 -7.23
C ILE A 104 -9.88 16.17 -8.19
N ASN A 105 -9.14 15.74 -9.22
CA ASN A 105 -8.51 16.64 -10.20
C ASN A 105 -9.30 16.77 -11.50
N ASN A 106 -10.52 16.22 -11.58
CA ASN A 106 -11.33 16.18 -12.80
C ASN A 106 -10.56 15.66 -14.05
N LEU A 107 -9.68 14.68 -13.86
CA LEU A 107 -8.91 14.08 -14.94
C LEU A 107 -9.73 12.98 -15.62
N THR A 108 -9.86 13.07 -16.94
CA THR A 108 -10.56 12.07 -17.76
C THR A 108 -9.61 10.98 -18.27
N SER A 109 -8.29 11.18 -18.17
CA SER A 109 -7.26 10.24 -18.61
C SER A 109 -6.14 10.12 -17.58
N ASP A 110 -5.21 9.19 -17.81
CA ASP A 110 -4.05 8.98 -16.93
C ASP A 110 -2.85 9.87 -17.31
N ILE A 111 -3.00 10.69 -18.35
CA ILE A 111 -1.95 11.58 -18.85
C ILE A 111 -1.85 12.78 -17.91
N ILE A 112 -0.62 13.03 -17.45
CA ILE A 112 -0.24 14.20 -16.66
C ILE A 112 1.00 14.85 -17.26
N TYR A 113 1.13 16.16 -17.10
CA TYR A 113 2.23 16.94 -17.67
C TYR A 113 3.15 17.49 -16.58
N PRO A 114 4.48 17.52 -16.78
CA PRO A 114 5.37 18.22 -15.88
C PRO A 114 4.93 19.67 -15.65
N GLY A 115 4.91 20.10 -14.39
CA GLY A 115 4.38 21.39 -13.95
C GLY A 115 2.89 21.39 -13.59
N GLN A 116 2.14 20.33 -13.92
CA GLN A 116 0.74 20.20 -13.53
C GLN A 116 0.62 20.04 -12.00
N VAL A 117 -0.28 20.78 -11.36
CA VAL A 117 -0.53 20.66 -9.92
C VAL A 117 -1.74 19.76 -9.70
N LEU A 118 -1.55 18.67 -8.96
CA LEU A 118 -2.59 17.73 -8.56
C LEU A 118 -2.95 17.91 -7.09
N LYS A 119 -4.23 17.90 -6.77
CA LYS A 119 -4.78 17.67 -5.43
C LYS A 119 -4.67 16.19 -5.07
N ILE A 120 -4.24 15.89 -3.86
CA ILE A 120 -3.91 14.54 -3.42
C ILE A 120 -4.95 13.98 -2.44
N THR A 121 -5.48 14.84 -1.56
CA THR A 121 -6.53 14.49 -0.59
C THR A 121 -7.59 15.60 -0.54
N GLU A 122 -8.86 15.21 -0.45
CA GLU A 122 -9.94 16.12 -0.04
C GLU A 122 -10.22 15.96 1.45
N ASN A 123 -10.67 17.04 2.08
CA ASN A 123 -11.03 17.09 3.48
C ASN A 123 -12.35 16.31 3.72
N THR A 124 -12.28 14.98 3.79
CA THR A 124 -13.43 14.16 4.17
C THR A 124 -13.45 13.96 5.67
N ARG A 125 -14.06 14.95 6.35
CA ARG A 125 -14.54 14.80 7.72
C ARG A 125 -15.75 13.86 7.72
N THR A 126 -15.54 12.54 7.71
CA THR A 126 -16.64 11.58 7.93
C THR A 126 -16.15 10.25 8.50
N THR A 127 -16.33 10.16 9.83
CA THR A 127 -16.84 9.01 10.59
C THR A 127 -16.23 7.62 10.34
N THR A 128 -15.37 7.25 11.29
CA THR A 128 -15.10 5.88 11.76
C THR A 128 -16.37 5.03 11.71
N THR A 129 -16.36 3.96 10.90
CA THR A 129 -17.30 2.85 11.07
C THR A 129 -16.49 1.57 11.14
N THR A 130 -16.43 1.01 12.35
CA THR A 130 -15.89 -0.31 12.68
C THR A 130 -16.55 -1.39 11.81
N ALA A 131 -15.78 -2.10 11.00
CA ALA A 131 -16.28 -3.27 10.26
C ALA A 131 -15.61 -4.54 10.79
N ASN A 132 -16.34 -5.25 11.66
CA ASN A 132 -16.09 -6.63 12.04
C ASN A 132 -16.07 -7.52 10.80
N ARG A 133 -14.90 -8.08 10.46
CA ARG A 133 -14.72 -9.03 9.36
C ARG A 133 -14.98 -10.46 9.85
N SER A 134 -16.24 -10.88 9.86
CA SER A 134 -16.60 -12.30 10.00
C SER A 134 -16.28 -13.09 8.72
N THR A 135 -15.78 -14.30 8.95
CA THR A 135 -15.38 -15.34 7.99
C THR A 135 -16.59 -16.21 7.63
N ALA A 136 -17.06 -16.13 6.39
CA ALA A 136 -17.70 -17.23 5.65
C ALA A 136 -18.00 -16.74 4.22
N ASN A 137 -17.53 -17.48 3.23
CA ASN A 137 -17.88 -17.35 1.81
C ASN A 137 -17.63 -15.98 1.16
N ARG A 138 -16.35 -15.59 1.03
CA ARG A 138 -15.99 -14.32 0.38
C ARG A 138 -15.77 -14.51 -1.12
N VAL A 139 -16.75 -14.07 -1.91
CA VAL A 139 -16.44 -13.26 -3.10
C VAL A 139 -15.38 -12.26 -2.67
N PHE A 140 -14.20 -12.30 -3.28
CA PHE A 140 -13.14 -11.37 -2.92
C PHE A 140 -13.60 -9.95 -3.24
N ASN A 141 -14.06 -9.21 -2.23
CA ASN A 141 -14.29 -7.78 -2.36
C ASN A 141 -12.93 -7.08 -2.28
N VAL A 142 -12.21 -7.11 -3.39
CA VAL A 142 -10.92 -6.43 -3.56
C VAL A 142 -11.13 -4.93 -3.74
N THR A 143 -10.24 -4.14 -3.15
CA THR A 143 -10.14 -2.71 -3.47
C THR A 143 -9.62 -2.51 -4.90
N ASP A 144 -9.88 -1.36 -5.50
CA ASP A 144 -9.32 -0.99 -6.82
C ASP A 144 -7.79 -1.15 -6.85
N ARG A 145 -7.14 -0.85 -5.71
CA ARG A 145 -5.70 -1.04 -5.51
C ARG A 145 -5.29 -2.51 -5.60
N GLU A 146 -5.99 -3.40 -4.91
CA GLU A 146 -5.71 -4.84 -4.94
C GLU A 146 -6.00 -5.44 -6.32
N MET A 147 -7.06 -4.99 -6.99
CA MET A 147 -7.37 -5.35 -8.38
C MET A 147 -6.21 -4.97 -9.32
N GLU A 148 -5.71 -3.74 -9.22
CA GLU A 148 -4.58 -3.28 -10.03
C GLU A 148 -3.29 -4.05 -9.71
N LEU A 149 -2.98 -4.31 -8.43
CA LEU A 149 -1.80 -5.10 -8.04
C LEU A 149 -1.86 -6.53 -8.58
N LEU A 150 -3.02 -7.19 -8.49
CA LEU A 150 -3.24 -8.51 -9.08
C LEU A 150 -3.06 -8.47 -10.60
N ALA A 151 -3.64 -7.49 -11.29
CA ALA A 151 -3.54 -7.37 -12.74
C ALA A 151 -2.08 -7.13 -13.18
N ARG A 152 -1.31 -6.36 -12.41
CA ARG A 152 0.14 -6.16 -12.62
C ARG A 152 0.93 -7.45 -12.43
N ALA A 153 0.69 -8.18 -11.34
CA ALA A 153 1.34 -9.46 -11.09
C ALA A 153 1.06 -10.44 -12.25
N VAL A 154 -0.21 -10.63 -12.61
CA VAL A 154 -0.62 -11.49 -13.73
C VAL A 154 -0.01 -11.05 -15.05
N TYR A 155 -0.08 -9.76 -15.36
CA TYR A 155 0.51 -9.24 -16.59
C TYR A 155 2.02 -9.46 -16.62
N SER A 156 2.71 -9.30 -15.50
CA SER A 156 4.16 -9.46 -15.46
C SER A 156 4.63 -10.91 -15.57
N GLU A 157 3.85 -11.86 -15.06
CA GLU A 157 4.23 -13.27 -14.98
C GLU A 157 3.70 -14.10 -16.14
N ALA A 158 2.52 -13.74 -16.67
CA ALA A 158 1.81 -14.50 -17.68
C ALA A 158 1.60 -13.71 -18.99
N ARG A 159 2.43 -12.70 -19.26
CA ARG A 159 2.40 -12.01 -20.56
C ARG A 159 2.71 -12.99 -21.68
N GLY A 160 1.80 -13.08 -22.65
CA GLY A 160 1.95 -13.98 -23.79
C GLY A 160 1.53 -15.43 -23.50
N GLU A 161 1.11 -15.74 -22.28
CA GLU A 161 0.45 -17.00 -21.95
C GLU A 161 -1.01 -16.99 -22.44
N PRO A 162 -1.61 -18.19 -22.68
CA PRO A 162 -3.05 -18.29 -22.94
C PRO A 162 -3.85 -17.65 -21.81
N PHE A 163 -5.06 -17.18 -22.10
CA PHE A 163 -5.93 -16.53 -21.11
C PHE A 163 -6.14 -17.39 -19.86
N GLU A 164 -6.33 -18.70 -20.05
CA GLU A 164 -6.41 -19.69 -18.96
C GLU A 164 -5.17 -19.67 -18.05
N GLY A 165 -3.97 -19.51 -18.61
CA GLY A 165 -2.73 -19.40 -17.84
C GLY A 165 -2.63 -18.10 -17.04
N GLN A 166 -3.17 -17.00 -17.57
CA GLN A 166 -3.29 -15.74 -16.83
C GLN A 166 -4.25 -15.87 -15.64
N VAL A 167 -5.39 -16.53 -15.84
CA VAL A 167 -6.36 -16.84 -14.76
C VAL A 167 -5.71 -17.73 -13.70
N ALA A 168 -4.94 -18.75 -14.12
CA ALA A 168 -4.24 -19.66 -13.23
C ALA A 168 -3.20 -18.95 -12.34
N VAL A 169 -2.43 -17.99 -12.88
CA VAL A 169 -1.51 -17.18 -12.06
C VAL A 169 -2.26 -16.32 -11.04
N ALA A 170 -3.37 -15.70 -11.44
CA ALA A 170 -4.22 -14.95 -10.51
C ALA A 170 -4.75 -15.85 -9.39
N ALA A 171 -5.23 -17.05 -9.73
CA ALA A 171 -5.73 -18.03 -8.78
C ALA A 171 -4.66 -18.49 -7.79
N VAL A 172 -3.41 -18.71 -8.24
CA VAL A 172 -2.29 -19.03 -7.34
C VAL A 172 -2.07 -17.93 -6.29
N ILE A 173 -2.14 -16.65 -6.66
CA ILE A 173 -2.03 -15.54 -5.70
C ILE A 173 -3.14 -15.63 -4.65
N LEU A 174 -4.38 -15.85 -5.09
CA LEU A 174 -5.54 -15.98 -4.20
C LEU A 174 -5.46 -17.23 -3.32
N ASN A 175 -4.87 -18.32 -3.81
CA ASN A 175 -4.61 -19.54 -3.06
C ASN A 175 -3.56 -19.29 -1.97
N ARG A 176 -2.47 -18.57 -2.28
CA ARG A 176 -1.46 -18.15 -1.29
C ARG A 176 -2.08 -17.29 -0.19
N VAL A 177 -2.91 -16.30 -0.52
CA VAL A 177 -3.60 -15.47 0.47
C VAL A 177 -4.44 -16.30 1.46
N ARG A 178 -4.93 -17.47 1.03
CA ARG A 178 -5.70 -18.41 1.86
C ARG A 178 -4.84 -19.45 2.58
N HIS A 179 -3.59 -19.63 2.17
CA HIS A 179 -2.71 -20.69 2.65
C HIS A 179 -1.92 -20.22 3.88
N PRO A 180 -1.85 -21.02 4.96
CA PRO A 180 -1.27 -20.59 6.25
C PRO A 180 0.24 -20.29 6.20
N GLU A 181 0.96 -20.79 5.18
CA GLU A 181 2.39 -20.56 5.02
C GLU A 181 2.74 -19.24 4.33
N PHE A 182 1.74 -18.49 3.82
CA PHE A 182 1.95 -17.24 3.09
C PHE A 182 1.28 -16.07 3.81
N PRO A 183 1.64 -14.82 3.47
CA PRO A 183 0.92 -13.65 3.95
C PRO A 183 -0.57 -13.71 3.62
N ASN A 184 -1.41 -13.23 4.54
CA ASN A 184 -2.87 -13.28 4.41
C ASN A 184 -3.48 -12.03 3.72
N THR A 185 -2.67 -11.29 2.97
CA THR A 185 -3.10 -10.12 2.17
C THR A 185 -2.54 -10.22 0.76
N ILE A 186 -3.28 -9.71 -0.22
CA ILE A 186 -2.86 -9.70 -1.64
C ILE A 186 -1.52 -8.97 -1.80
N GLU A 187 -1.41 -7.81 -1.15
CA GLU A 187 -0.18 -7.04 -1.13
C GLU A 187 0.97 -7.82 -0.51
N GLY A 188 0.74 -8.48 0.63
CA GLY A 188 1.76 -9.28 1.30
C GLY A 188 2.28 -10.41 0.41
N VAL A 189 1.39 -11.11 -0.30
CA VAL A 189 1.79 -12.18 -1.23
C VAL A 189 2.56 -11.64 -2.44
N ILE A 190 2.16 -10.49 -2.99
CA ILE A 190 2.80 -9.90 -4.17
C ILE A 190 4.19 -9.35 -3.84
N PHE A 191 4.35 -8.75 -2.65
CA PHE A 191 5.63 -8.14 -2.24
C PHE A 191 6.47 -9.05 -1.34
N GLU A 192 6.09 -10.31 -1.15
CA GLU A 192 6.94 -11.29 -0.49
C GLU A 192 8.27 -11.41 -1.25
N PRO A 193 9.42 -11.39 -0.55
CA PRO A 193 10.71 -11.49 -1.22
C PRO A 193 10.76 -12.68 -2.16
N TRP A 194 11.12 -12.43 -3.43
CA TRP A 194 11.26 -13.45 -4.48
C TRP A 194 9.96 -14.10 -4.99
N ALA A 195 8.77 -13.63 -4.59
CA ALA A 195 7.51 -14.19 -5.07
C ALA A 195 7.19 -13.79 -6.53
N PHE A 196 7.60 -12.60 -6.96
CA PHE A 196 7.38 -12.04 -8.29
C PHE A 196 8.64 -11.31 -8.76
N THR A 197 9.35 -11.84 -9.76
CA THR A 197 10.63 -11.25 -10.21
C THR A 197 10.42 -9.84 -10.78
N ALA A 198 9.28 -9.63 -11.43
CA ALA A 198 8.95 -8.35 -12.05
C ALA A 198 8.82 -7.19 -11.06
N VAL A 199 8.50 -7.46 -9.79
CA VAL A 199 8.40 -6.43 -8.73
C VAL A 199 9.75 -5.76 -8.51
N HIS A 200 10.84 -6.51 -8.66
CA HIS A 200 12.21 -6.02 -8.47
C HIS A 200 12.85 -5.47 -9.75
N ASP A 201 12.43 -5.97 -10.92
CA ASP A 201 12.99 -5.57 -12.23
C ASP A 201 12.31 -4.32 -12.84
N GLY A 202 11.40 -3.69 -12.10
CA GLY A 202 10.66 -2.50 -12.51
C GLY A 202 9.57 -2.73 -13.58
N GLN A 203 9.50 -3.93 -14.17
CA GLN A 203 8.49 -4.29 -15.16
C GLN A 203 7.08 -4.47 -14.57
N PHE A 204 6.98 -4.75 -13.27
CA PHE A 204 5.70 -4.77 -12.55
C PHE A 204 4.96 -3.43 -12.61
N TRP A 205 5.69 -2.33 -12.81
CA TRP A 205 5.11 -1.00 -12.90
C TRP A 205 4.58 -0.65 -14.30
N LEU A 206 4.71 -1.55 -15.28
CA LEU A 206 4.04 -1.39 -16.59
C LEU A 206 2.52 -1.45 -16.44
N THR A 207 1.81 -0.64 -17.24
CA THR A 207 0.34 -0.66 -17.27
C THR A 207 -0.16 -2.04 -17.72
N PRO A 208 -0.96 -2.75 -16.90
CA PRO A 208 -1.54 -4.03 -17.30
C PRO A 208 -2.47 -3.86 -18.49
N ASN A 209 -2.54 -4.87 -19.35
CA ASN A 209 -3.50 -4.88 -20.44
C ASN A 209 -4.90 -5.32 -19.94
N ALA A 210 -5.93 -5.06 -20.76
CA ALA A 210 -7.31 -5.42 -20.42
C ALA A 210 -7.50 -6.93 -20.17
N THR A 211 -6.69 -7.80 -20.77
CA THR A 211 -6.77 -9.25 -20.55
C THR A 211 -6.32 -9.65 -19.15
N ALA A 212 -5.32 -8.99 -18.57
CA ALA A 212 -4.88 -9.26 -17.21
C ALA A 212 -5.98 -8.91 -16.19
N TYR A 213 -6.64 -7.75 -16.35
CA TYR A 213 -7.79 -7.39 -15.51
C TYR A 213 -8.93 -8.41 -15.59
N LYS A 214 -9.27 -8.86 -16.80
CA LYS A 214 -10.29 -9.90 -17.00
C LYS A 214 -9.90 -11.23 -16.35
N ALA A 215 -8.63 -11.61 -16.45
CA ALA A 215 -8.14 -12.85 -15.85
C ALA A 215 -8.24 -12.82 -14.32
N VAL A 216 -7.91 -11.67 -13.72
CA VAL A 216 -8.09 -11.44 -12.28
C VAL A 216 -9.56 -11.50 -11.89
N GLU A 217 -10.44 -10.87 -12.67
CA GLU A 217 -11.88 -10.88 -12.41
C GLU A 217 -12.45 -12.30 -12.39
N GLU A 218 -12.05 -13.15 -13.34
CA GLU A 218 -12.43 -14.58 -13.37
C GLU A 218 -11.94 -15.33 -12.13
N ALA A 219 -10.68 -15.11 -11.72
CA ALA A 219 -10.13 -15.74 -10.52
C ALA A 219 -10.85 -15.29 -9.24
N LEU A 220 -11.21 -14.01 -9.14
CA LEU A 220 -11.96 -13.45 -8.01
C LEU A 220 -13.40 -13.99 -7.94
N ARG A 221 -13.99 -14.36 -9.08
CA ARG A 221 -15.27 -15.10 -9.16
C ARG A 221 -15.14 -16.58 -8.75
N GLY A 222 -13.92 -17.06 -8.51
CA GLY A 222 -13.64 -18.41 -8.03
C GLY A 222 -13.15 -19.38 -9.11
N VAL A 223 -12.86 -18.91 -10.32
CA VAL A 223 -12.29 -19.76 -11.37
C VAL A 223 -10.82 -20.05 -11.05
N ASP A 224 -10.46 -21.32 -10.87
CA ASP A 224 -9.08 -21.75 -10.62
C ASP A 224 -8.66 -22.90 -11.55
N PRO A 225 -8.12 -22.59 -12.74
CA PRO A 225 -7.61 -23.60 -13.67
C PRO A 225 -6.36 -24.33 -13.14
N SER A 226 -5.67 -23.77 -12.14
CA SER A 226 -4.50 -24.38 -11.53
C SER A 226 -4.84 -25.54 -10.58
N ASN A 227 -6.13 -25.69 -10.24
CA ASN A 227 -6.66 -26.67 -9.29
C ASN A 227 -6.01 -26.60 -7.90
N GLY A 228 -5.94 -25.40 -7.31
CA GLY A 228 -5.43 -25.20 -5.96
C GLY A 228 -3.91 -25.09 -5.86
N ALA A 229 -3.21 -24.83 -6.96
CA ALA A 229 -1.76 -24.67 -6.92
C ALA A 229 -1.37 -23.43 -6.08
N ILE A 230 -0.25 -23.55 -5.39
CA ILE A 230 0.40 -22.45 -4.63
C ILE A 230 1.77 -22.08 -5.21
N PHE A 231 2.27 -22.87 -6.16
CA PHE A 231 3.48 -22.61 -6.91
C PHE A 231 3.23 -22.71 -8.42
N TYR A 232 3.99 -21.94 -9.19
CA TYR A 232 4.15 -22.16 -10.62
C TYR A 232 5.58 -21.86 -11.05
N TYR A 233 6.01 -22.46 -12.15
CA TYR A 233 7.31 -22.19 -12.75
C TYR A 233 7.32 -22.56 -14.24
N ASN A 234 8.19 -21.91 -15.01
CA ASN A 234 8.44 -22.31 -16.39
C ASN A 234 9.55 -23.39 -16.39
N PRO A 235 9.27 -24.65 -16.79
CA PRO A 235 10.21 -25.76 -16.66
C PRO A 235 11.44 -25.63 -17.58
N VAL A 236 11.38 -24.75 -18.59
CA VAL A 236 12.49 -24.47 -19.52
C VAL A 236 13.48 -23.49 -18.89
N THR A 237 13.01 -22.49 -18.15
CA THR A 237 13.85 -21.41 -17.62
C THR A 237 14.12 -21.52 -16.12
N ALA A 238 13.35 -22.33 -15.37
CA ALA A 238 13.52 -22.49 -13.93
C ALA A 238 14.83 -23.20 -13.59
N THR A 239 15.72 -22.47 -12.93
CA THR A 239 17.02 -22.94 -12.43
C THR A 239 16.98 -23.43 -10.98
N ASN A 240 15.97 -23.01 -10.20
CA ASN A 240 15.79 -23.43 -8.82
C ASN A 240 15.46 -24.93 -8.77
N GLN A 241 16.26 -25.73 -8.06
CA GLN A 241 16.03 -27.18 -7.97
C GLN A 241 14.86 -27.51 -7.04
N TRP A 242 14.65 -26.74 -5.98
CA TRP A 242 13.57 -26.98 -5.02
C TRP A 242 12.20 -26.91 -5.68
N ILE A 243 11.95 -25.92 -6.55
CA ILE A 243 10.64 -25.78 -7.22
C ILE A 243 10.34 -26.96 -8.16
N ARG A 244 11.38 -27.60 -8.71
CA ARG A 244 11.25 -28.77 -9.59
C ARG A 244 10.92 -30.06 -8.84
N THR A 245 11.03 -30.06 -7.51
CA THR A 245 10.64 -31.20 -6.65
C THR A 245 9.18 -31.15 -6.19
N ARG A 246 8.47 -30.04 -6.45
CA ARG A 246 7.07 -29.87 -6.06
C ARG A 246 6.16 -30.84 -6.81
N THR A 247 5.03 -31.20 -6.20
CA THR A 247 4.08 -32.12 -6.83
C THR A 247 3.32 -31.38 -7.92
N ILE A 248 3.51 -31.80 -9.16
CA ILE A 248 2.88 -31.19 -10.33
C ILE A 248 1.40 -31.52 -10.34
N ILE A 249 0.56 -30.49 -10.46
CA ILE A 249 -0.89 -30.62 -10.61
C ILE A 249 -1.27 -30.58 -12.09
N THR A 250 -0.82 -29.53 -12.80
CA THR A 250 -1.16 -29.33 -14.20
C THR A 250 -0.12 -28.48 -14.92
N ARG A 251 -0.24 -28.39 -16.24
CA ARG A 251 0.55 -27.50 -17.10
C ARG A 251 -0.39 -26.71 -18.00
N ILE A 252 -0.28 -25.39 -17.93
CA ILE A 252 -1.06 -24.47 -18.76
C ILE A 252 -0.07 -23.55 -19.47
N GLY A 253 -0.09 -23.56 -20.79
CA GLY A 253 0.90 -22.86 -21.60
C GLY A 253 2.34 -23.29 -21.26
N ARG A 254 3.17 -22.32 -20.89
CA ARG A 254 4.57 -22.51 -20.54
C ARG A 254 4.79 -22.74 -19.05
N HIS A 255 3.75 -22.64 -18.22
CA HIS A 255 3.86 -22.83 -16.77
C HIS A 255 3.40 -24.21 -16.33
N VAL A 256 4.19 -24.78 -15.41
CA VAL A 256 3.80 -25.92 -14.57
C VAL A 256 3.28 -25.35 -13.26
N PHE A 257 2.13 -25.85 -12.80
CA PHE A 257 1.47 -25.47 -11.55
C PHE A 257 1.58 -26.63 -10.55
N ALA A 258 1.91 -26.32 -9.30
CA ALA A 258 2.31 -27.31 -8.30
C ALA A 258 1.96 -26.91 -6.86
N ILE A 259 2.09 -27.89 -5.95
CA ILE A 259 2.01 -27.77 -4.48
C ILE A 259 3.30 -28.25 -3.84
#